data_AF-X1TR19-F1
#
_entry.id   AF-X1TR19-F1
#
_cell.length_a   1.000
_cell.length_b   1.000
_cell.length_c   1.000
_cell.angle_alpha   90.00
_cell.angle_beta   90.00
_cell.angle_gamma   90.00
#
_symmetry.space_group_name_H-M   'P 1'
#
loop_
_entity.id
_entity.type
_entity.pdbx_description
1 polymer ?
#
loop_
_entity_poly.entity_id
_entity_poly.type
_entity_poly.pdbx_seq_one_letter_code
_entity_poly.pdbx_strand_id
1 'polypeptide(L)' 'MEKETISEGVVNIFRGLTRPALTFWGLVSWTMMHINGIEIPDTFTWLVWGMVVWWFGDRTWLKLKTMRGKGEN' A
#
# COMPACT_ATOMS: atom_id res chain seq x y z
N MET A 1 19.85 27.71 4.39
CA MET A 1 19.63 26.33 3.92
C MET A 1 18.36 25.84 4.61
N GLU A 2 17.19 25.99 3.99
CA GLU A 2 15.90 25.70 4.65
C GLU A 2 14.89 25.01 3.69
N LYS A 3 15.37 24.48 2.55
CA LYS A 3 14.50 23.83 1.55
C LYS A 3 14.46 22.30 1.63
N GLU A 4 15.27 21.67 2.47
CA GLU A 4 15.43 20.20 2.44
C GLU A 4 14.44 19.45 3.34
N THR A 5 13.94 20.08 4.43
CA THR A 5 13.03 19.43 5.39
C THR A 5 11.59 19.29 4.91
N ILE A 6 11.09 20.22 4.10
CA ILE A 6 9.72 20.12 3.54
C ILE A 6 9.63 19.00 2.49
N SER A 7 10.71 18.77 1.73
CA SER A 7 10.73 17.74 0.70
C SER A 7 10.54 16.34 1.30
N GLU A 8 11.25 15.99 2.37
CA GLU A 8 11.14 14.66 2.99
C GLU A 8 9.78 14.43 3.67
N GLY A 9 9.24 15.43 4.36
CA GLY A 9 7.92 15.35 4.99
C GLY A 9 6.80 15.16 3.96
N VAL A 10 6.84 15.92 2.88
CA VAL A 10 5.90 15.80 1.76
C VAL A 10 6.06 14.47 1.06
N VAL A 11 7.29 14.03 0.75
CA VAL A 11 7.56 12.73 0.11
C VAL A 11 7.05 11.56 0.97
N ASN A 12 7.17 11.62 2.29
CA ASN A 12 6.62 10.58 3.18
C ASN A 12 5.08 10.59 3.20
N ILE A 13 4.45 11.75 3.20
CA ILE A 13 2.99 11.86 3.11
C ILE A 13 2.49 11.33 1.76
N PHE A 14 3.15 11.73 0.66
CA PHE A 14 2.85 11.21 -0.67
C PHE A 14 3.05 9.70 -0.71
N ARG A 15 4.18 9.14 -0.27
CA ARG A 15 4.35 7.67 -0.18
C ARG A 15 3.26 7.00 0.67
N GLY A 16 2.85 7.64 1.75
CA GLY A 16 1.77 7.18 2.62
C GLY A 16 0.39 7.17 1.96
N LEU A 17 0.15 8.05 0.99
CA LEU A 17 -1.10 8.20 0.23
C LEU A 17 -1.11 7.43 -1.10
N THR A 18 0.02 7.40 -1.82
CA THR A 18 0.13 6.74 -3.12
C THR A 18 0.02 5.22 -2.98
N ARG A 19 0.57 4.64 -1.91
CA ARG A 19 0.46 3.19 -1.63
C ARG A 19 -0.99 2.70 -1.47
N PRO A 20 -1.82 3.30 -0.58
CA PRO A 20 -3.23 2.91 -0.49
C PRO A 20 -3.98 3.27 -1.77
N ALA A 21 -3.73 4.42 -2.39
CA ALA A 21 -4.40 4.82 -3.63
C ALA A 21 -4.19 3.79 -4.77
N LEU A 22 -2.95 3.33 -4.97
CA LEU A 22 -2.63 2.28 -5.95
C LEU A 22 -3.31 0.94 -5.61
N THR A 23 -3.34 0.58 -4.34
CA THR A 23 -3.99 -0.66 -3.88
C THR A 23 -5.50 -0.63 -4.16
N PHE A 24 -6.18 0.48 -3.79
CA PHE A 24 -7.60 0.64 -4.07
C PHE A 24 -7.89 0.71 -5.57
N TRP A 25 -7.06 1.42 -6.34
CA TRP A 25 -7.18 1.47 -7.79
C TRP A 25 -7.11 0.07 -8.41
N GLY A 26 -6.07 -0.71 -8.07
CA GLY A 26 -5.90 -2.07 -8.58
C GLY A 26 -7.08 -2.97 -8.24
N LEU A 27 -7.61 -2.86 -7.02
CA LEU A 27 -8.75 -3.65 -6.55
C LEU A 27 -10.05 -3.28 -7.26
N VAL A 28 -10.29 -1.99 -7.48
CA VAL A 28 -11.46 -1.48 -8.24
C VAL A 28 -11.38 -1.90 -9.70
N SER A 29 -10.21 -1.76 -10.35
CA SER A 29 -10.00 -2.20 -11.73
C SER A 29 -10.22 -3.71 -11.86
N TRP A 30 -9.70 -4.51 -10.94
CA TRP A 30 -9.91 -5.97 -10.93
C TRP A 30 -11.39 -6.33 -10.77
N THR A 31 -12.08 -5.67 -9.85
CA THR A 31 -13.51 -5.91 -9.61
C THR A 31 -14.36 -5.54 -10.83
N MET A 32 -14.07 -4.40 -11.46
CA MET A 32 -14.74 -3.97 -12.69
C MET A 32 -14.50 -4.95 -13.84
N MET A 33 -13.27 -5.43 -14.03
CA MET A 33 -12.99 -6.44 -15.06
C MET A 33 -13.73 -7.75 -14.79
N HIS A 34 -13.79 -8.16 -13.52
CA HIS A 34 -14.48 -9.39 -13.11
C HIS A 34 -15.99 -9.31 -13.35
N ILE A 35 -16.63 -8.19 -12.98
CA ILE A 35 -18.07 -7.96 -13.19
C ILE A 35 -18.42 -7.88 -14.68
N ASN A 36 -17.56 -7.27 -15.50
CA ASN A 36 -17.79 -7.14 -16.94
C ASN A 36 -17.43 -8.41 -17.73
N GLY A 37 -16.97 -9.48 -17.07
CA GLY A 37 -16.58 -10.73 -17.72
C GLY A 37 -15.37 -10.61 -18.64
N ILE A 38 -14.51 -9.62 -18.42
CA ILE A 38 -13.25 -9.44 -19.16
C ILE A 38 -12.27 -10.51 -18.68
N GLU A 39 -11.59 -11.20 -19.60
CA GLU A 39 -10.51 -12.11 -19.23
C GLU A 39 -9.41 -11.34 -18.50
N ILE A 40 -9.24 -11.65 -17.22
CA ILE A 40 -8.22 -11.03 -16.37
C ILE A 40 -6.97 -11.90 -16.47
N PRO A 41 -5.83 -11.36 -16.92
CA PRO A 41 -4.58 -12.09 -16.88
C PRO A 41 -4.23 -12.43 -15.43
N ASP A 42 -3.79 -13.67 -15.17
CA ASP A 42 -3.38 -14.09 -13.82
C ASP A 42 -2.32 -13.16 -13.24
N THR A 43 -1.39 -12.69 -14.05
CA THR A 43 -0.35 -11.72 -13.67
C THR A 43 -0.95 -10.44 -13.07
N PHE A 44 -2.08 -9.97 -13.60
CA PHE A 44 -2.76 -8.79 -13.08
C PHE A 44 -3.40 -9.06 -11.72
N THR A 45 -4.07 -10.22 -11.56
CA THR A 45 -4.62 -10.66 -10.28
C THR A 45 -3.52 -10.79 -9.22
N TRP A 46 -2.39 -11.40 -9.55
CA TRP A 46 -1.22 -11.52 -8.67
C TRP A 46 -0.64 -10.15 -8.29
N LEU A 47 -0.57 -9.21 -9.22
CA LEU A 47 -0.13 -7.83 -8.94
C LEU A 47 -1.06 -7.13 -7.95
N VAL A 48 -2.37 -7.21 -8.14
CA VAL A 48 -3.36 -6.59 -7.25
C VAL A 48 -3.29 -7.18 -5.86
N TRP A 49 -3.26 -8.52 -5.75
CA TRP A 49 -3.10 -9.20 -4.46
C TRP A 49 -1.75 -8.92 -3.81
N GLY A 50 -0.67 -8.82 -4.60
CA GLY A 50 0.65 -8.43 -4.12
C GLY A 50 0.66 -7.04 -3.51
N MET A 51 -0.03 -6.06 -4.13
CA MET A 51 -0.19 -4.70 -3.57
C MET A 51 -0.99 -4.71 -2.27
N VAL A 52 -2.07 -5.50 -2.20
CA VAL A 52 -2.87 -5.66 -0.96
C VAL A 52 -2.03 -6.23 0.17
N VAL A 53 -1.34 -7.35 -0.08
CA VAL A 53 -0.48 -7.99 0.92
C VAL A 53 0.66 -7.07 1.32
N TRP A 54 1.26 -6.33 0.38
CA TRP A 54 2.33 -5.38 0.69
C TRP A 54 1.83 -4.24 1.58
N TRP A 55 0.65 -3.69 1.30
CA TRP A 55 0.06 -2.63 2.11
C TRP A 55 -0.32 -3.09 3.52
N PHE A 56 -0.98 -4.25 3.64
CA PHE A 56 -1.33 -4.83 4.94
C PHE A 56 -0.11 -5.35 5.70
N GLY A 57 0.88 -5.87 5.00
CA GLY A 57 2.16 -6.33 5.56
C GLY A 57 2.94 -5.20 6.21
N ASP A 58 3.05 -4.05 5.54
CA ASP A 58 3.70 -2.86 6.09
C ASP A 58 2.97 -2.35 7.36
N ARG A 59 1.64 -2.32 7.34
CA ARG A 59 0.84 -1.99 8.53
C ARG A 59 0.98 -3.01 9.66
N THR A 60 1.05 -4.30 9.34
CA THR A 60 1.21 -5.39 10.31
C THR A 60 2.59 -5.33 10.94
N TRP A 61 3.63 -5.05 10.14
CA TRP A 61 5.00 -4.87 10.62
C TRP A 61 5.13 -3.64 11.52
N LEU A 62 4.51 -2.51 11.16
CA LEU A 62 4.45 -1.33 12.02
C LEU A 62 3.76 -1.63 13.35
N LYS A 63 2.62 -2.33 13.34
CA LYS A 63 1.95 -2.78 14.58
C LYS A 63 2.80 -3.73 15.40
N LEU A 64 3.48 -4.69 14.77
CA LEU A 64 4.37 -5.64 15.44
C LEU A 64 5.58 -4.94 16.07
N LYS A 65 6.17 -3.96 15.37
CA LYS A 65 7.28 -3.16 15.89
C LYS A 65 6.86 -2.32 17.09
N THR A 66 5.65 -1.73 17.04
CA THR A 66 5.06 -1.01 18.17
C THR A 66 4.76 -1.94 19.36
N MET A 67 4.32 -3.18 19.11
CA MET A 67 4.11 -4.17 20.17
C MET A 67 5.42 -4.68 20.77
N ARG A 68 6.46 -4.89 19.95
CA ARG A 68 7.78 -5.35 20.42
C ARG A 68 8.49 -4.31 21.28
N GLY A 69 8.39 -3.02 20.94
CA GLY A 69 8.95 -1.93 21.76
C GLY A 69 8.18 -1.65 23.06
N LYS A 70 6.95 -2.18 23.21
CA LYS A 70 6.14 -2.03 24.42
C LYS A 70 6.37 -3.14 25.46
N GLY A 71 7.14 -4.17 25.10
CA GLY A 71 7.60 -5.22 26.03
C GLY A 71 8.95 -4.94 26.68
N GLU A 72 9.57 -3.79 26.37
CA GLU A 72 10.90 -3.36 26.84
C GLU A 72 10.83 -2.15 27.80
N ASN A 73 9.67 -1.90 28.43
CA ASN A 73 9.50 -0.97 29.55
C ASN A 73 8.73 -1.63 30.69
#